data_AF-A0A954ENL6-F1
#
_entry.id   AF-A0A954ENL6-F1
#
_cell.length_a   1.000
_cell.length_b   1.000
_cell.length_c   1.000
_cell.angle_alpha   90.00
_cell.angle_beta   90.00
_cell.angle_gamma   90.00
#
_symmetry.space_group_name_H-M   'P 1'
#
loop_
_entity.id
_entity.type
_entity.pdbx_description
1 polymer ?
#
loop_
_entity_poly.entity_id
_entity_poly.type
_entity_poly.pdbx_seq_one_letter_code
_entity_poly.pdbx_strand_id
1 'polypeptide(L)'
;MKTADLQPESTPPTPRAPRPWRRFIVHAGRLLLVAAILILVRLEQNRFLARESALADWSVTLEDVQHTIPNAASFGQPNERTLARPILDADGEVLGHAVQTAPDSNGIIGFSGPSNMLLVFDSGGVLQDTRVLSSGDTRDHVERVNTDAKFLRSFRGKTWNDLANSTHVDGVSGATLTSMAMYNGMVQRLGGSQLNVFFPDDPPSRWVARVYPGVDSLTPTEFDGEYIVRDKSGAQLGVVLRTSPLADGVMGYQGPTETLICLGNDNPGEELKVRRVVIGRSFDNEEYVSYLREDPNFPEAFNGLILEEIAEGEARIDGVSGATFTSNAVVKAIVQVASVRTKPEGDESALGQLASINWGIHDIGILVVLLVTLVVGHTHLRGWHGLRLSVQLLVIVYLGLINGSLISQAMLFGWARSGVPWLSAMGLVAITAVAFAVPTVSKKNLYCTHICPHGAVQQLMSTYSKWRYRLGAKWRQILSFLPGLLLLWCVLTVVAQLPFSTVDVEPFDAWLFRVAGWPTIAVAVSGLIVSLFVPMAYCQYGCPTGALLRYLRRHARSDEFTWGDLLGLTALCLAVGFYLWG
;
A
#
# COMPACT_ATOMS: atom_id res chain seq x y z
N MET A 1 -68.87 -3.79 -56.93
CA MET A 1 -68.06 -5.00 -56.67
C MET A 1 -67.00 -4.62 -55.63
N LYS A 2 -67.09 -5.23 -54.45
CA LYS A 2 -66.25 -5.19 -53.23
C LYS A 2 -65.02 -4.25 -53.20
N THR A 3 -65.11 -3.20 -52.39
CA THR A 3 -63.96 -2.57 -51.70
C THR A 3 -63.54 -3.47 -50.53
N ALA A 4 -62.27 -3.85 -50.50
CA ALA A 4 -61.69 -4.65 -49.43
C ALA A 4 -61.49 -3.80 -48.16
N ASP A 5 -62.00 -4.30 -47.03
CA ASP A 5 -61.71 -3.79 -45.68
C ASP A 5 -60.21 -3.90 -45.38
N LEU A 6 -59.56 -2.76 -45.19
CA LEU A 6 -58.27 -2.68 -44.51
C LEU A 6 -58.55 -2.47 -43.01
N GLN A 7 -58.27 -3.49 -42.21
CA GLN A 7 -58.31 -3.39 -40.75
C GLN A 7 -57.23 -2.41 -40.25
N PRO A 8 -57.50 -1.61 -39.20
CA PRO A 8 -56.50 -0.76 -38.58
C PRO A 8 -55.45 -1.60 -37.85
N GLU A 9 -54.19 -1.35 -38.19
CA GLU A 9 -53.00 -1.88 -37.51
C GLU A 9 -53.10 -1.62 -35.99
N SER A 10 -52.98 -2.69 -35.20
CA SER A 10 -53.01 -2.62 -33.75
C SER A 10 -51.84 -1.77 -33.25
N THR A 11 -52.15 -0.69 -32.55
CA THR A 11 -51.15 0.11 -31.84
C THR A 11 -50.38 -0.78 -30.87
N PRO A 12 -49.02 -0.75 -30.88
CA PRO A 12 -48.24 -1.53 -29.94
C PRO A 12 -48.60 -1.08 -28.51
N PRO A 13 -48.74 -2.02 -27.55
CA PRO A 13 -49.14 -1.69 -26.20
C PRO A 13 -48.16 -0.69 -25.60
N THR A 14 -48.69 0.45 -25.13
CA THR A 14 -47.92 1.44 -24.37
C THR A 14 -47.27 0.74 -23.17
N PRO A 15 -45.94 0.81 -22.98
CA PRO A 15 -45.28 0.13 -21.87
C PRO A 15 -45.85 0.65 -20.54
N ARG A 16 -46.32 -0.28 -19.69
CA ARG A 16 -46.88 0.05 -18.36
C ARG A 16 -45.89 0.91 -17.59
N ALA A 17 -46.32 2.08 -17.12
CA ALA A 17 -45.53 2.92 -16.24
C ALA A 17 -45.12 2.10 -15.00
N PRO A 18 -43.81 1.88 -14.75
CA PRO A 18 -43.40 0.93 -13.75
C PRO A 18 -43.68 1.46 -12.35
N ARG A 19 -44.16 0.56 -11.49
CA ARG A 19 -44.58 0.90 -10.13
C ARG A 19 -43.38 1.41 -9.32
N PRO A 20 -43.50 2.51 -8.56
CA PRO A 20 -42.39 3.15 -7.86
C PRO A 20 -41.70 2.23 -6.83
N TRP A 21 -42.46 1.31 -6.21
CA TRP A 21 -41.92 0.32 -5.27
C TRP A 21 -40.98 -0.70 -5.94
N ARG A 22 -41.28 -1.14 -7.18
CA ARG A 22 -40.43 -2.09 -7.92
C ARG A 22 -39.07 -1.47 -8.24
N ARG A 23 -39.04 -0.19 -8.59
CA ARG A 23 -37.80 0.58 -8.80
C ARG A 23 -36.95 0.65 -7.53
N PHE A 24 -37.61 0.85 -6.38
CA PHE A 24 -36.92 0.89 -5.09
C PHE A 24 -36.32 -0.48 -4.74
N ILE A 25 -37.10 -1.57 -4.87
CA ILE A 25 -36.63 -2.93 -4.57
C ILE A 25 -35.46 -3.34 -5.45
N VAL A 26 -35.56 -3.17 -6.77
CA VAL A 26 -34.45 -3.55 -7.68
C VAL A 26 -33.20 -2.74 -7.35
N HIS A 27 -33.34 -1.44 -7.08
CA HIS A 27 -32.20 -0.60 -6.73
C HIS A 27 -31.56 -0.97 -5.38
N ALA A 28 -32.38 -1.26 -4.36
CA ALA A 28 -31.92 -1.77 -3.09
C ALA A 28 -31.21 -3.13 -3.26
N GLY A 29 -31.74 -4.02 -4.11
CA GLY A 29 -31.10 -5.28 -4.47
C GLY A 29 -29.71 -5.10 -5.09
N ARG A 30 -29.53 -4.12 -5.98
CA ARG A 30 -28.20 -3.80 -6.55
C ARG A 30 -27.20 -3.32 -5.50
N LEU A 31 -27.65 -2.51 -4.54
CA LEU A 31 -26.81 -2.04 -3.44
C LEU A 31 -26.41 -3.20 -2.53
N LEU A 32 -27.38 -4.05 -2.15
CA LEU A 32 -27.14 -5.25 -1.35
C LEU A 32 -26.19 -6.23 -2.08
N LEU A 33 -26.32 -6.38 -3.40
CA LEU A 33 -25.43 -7.21 -4.20
C LEU A 33 -23.98 -6.75 -4.11
N VAL A 34 -23.73 -5.46 -4.33
CA VAL A 34 -22.36 -4.90 -4.22
C VAL A 34 -21.83 -5.01 -2.80
N ALA A 35 -22.66 -4.71 -1.80
CA ALA A 35 -22.27 -4.86 -0.38
C ALA A 35 -21.92 -6.31 -0.04
N ALA A 36 -22.71 -7.28 -0.50
CA ALA A 36 -22.45 -8.70 -0.28
C ALA A 36 -21.13 -9.15 -0.91
N ILE A 37 -20.81 -8.70 -2.14
CA ILE A 37 -19.52 -8.98 -2.78
C ILE A 37 -18.36 -8.40 -1.96
N LEU A 38 -18.46 -7.15 -1.50
CA LEU A 38 -17.41 -6.52 -0.69
C LEU A 38 -17.23 -7.22 0.68
N ILE A 39 -18.32 -7.66 1.30
CA ILE A 39 -18.28 -8.46 2.53
C ILE A 39 -17.59 -9.80 2.28
N LEU A 40 -17.91 -10.49 1.18
CA LEU A 40 -17.25 -11.74 0.83
C LEU A 40 -15.75 -11.55 0.56
N VAL A 41 -15.36 -10.46 -0.11
CA VAL A 41 -13.93 -10.11 -0.27
C VAL A 41 -13.24 -9.92 1.08
N ARG A 42 -13.88 -9.24 2.04
CA ARG A 42 -13.33 -9.08 3.40
C ARG A 42 -13.25 -10.41 4.14
N LEU A 43 -14.29 -11.23 4.06
CA LEU A 43 -14.31 -12.55 4.70
C LEU A 43 -13.25 -13.49 4.12
N GLU A 44 -13.08 -13.47 2.80
CA GLU A 44 -12.05 -14.25 2.11
C GLU A 44 -10.66 -13.75 2.44
N GLN A 45 -10.44 -12.43 2.53
CA GLN A 45 -9.17 -11.89 3.00
C GLN A 45 -8.89 -12.28 4.45
N ASN A 46 -9.89 -12.20 5.33
CA ASN A 46 -9.71 -12.61 6.72
C ASN A 46 -9.41 -14.11 6.83
N ARG A 47 -10.01 -14.94 5.97
CA ARG A 47 -9.68 -16.37 5.88
C ARG A 47 -8.30 -16.60 5.29
N PHE A 48 -7.91 -15.86 4.27
CA PHE A 48 -6.58 -15.93 3.69
C PHE A 48 -5.53 -15.51 4.72
N LEU A 49 -5.75 -14.41 5.44
CA LEU A 49 -4.89 -13.98 6.55
C LEU A 49 -4.95 -14.98 7.71
N ALA A 50 -6.10 -15.57 8.03
CA ALA A 50 -6.19 -16.62 9.04
C ALA A 50 -5.54 -17.92 8.58
N ARG A 51 -5.53 -18.23 7.27
CA ARG A 51 -4.81 -19.35 6.65
C ARG A 51 -3.33 -19.05 6.53
N GLU A 52 -2.90 -17.82 6.26
CA GLU A 52 -1.50 -17.40 6.32
C GLU A 52 -1.01 -17.38 7.76
N SER A 53 -1.85 -16.99 8.72
CA SER A 53 -1.58 -17.10 10.15
C SER A 53 -1.69 -18.54 10.67
N ALA A 54 -2.49 -19.40 10.04
CA ALA A 54 -2.54 -20.86 10.29
C ALA A 54 -1.54 -21.65 9.43
N LEU A 55 -0.91 -21.02 8.45
CA LEU A 55 0.35 -21.42 7.80
C LEU A 55 1.54 -20.73 8.50
N ALA A 56 1.25 -19.82 9.43
CA ALA A 56 2.14 -19.42 10.50
C ALA A 56 1.99 -20.35 11.72
N ASP A 57 1.01 -21.27 11.73
CA ASP A 57 1.26 -22.61 12.26
C ASP A 57 2.27 -23.28 11.34
N TRP A 58 3.14 -24.08 11.94
CA TRP A 58 4.16 -24.89 11.30
C TRP A 58 3.83 -25.33 9.86
N SER A 59 4.43 -24.65 8.88
CA SER A 59 4.25 -24.90 7.44
C SER A 59 5.24 -25.91 6.86
N VAL A 60 6.25 -26.28 7.65
CA VAL A 60 7.34 -27.16 7.24
C VAL A 60 6.85 -28.60 7.17
N THR A 61 6.99 -29.21 6.01
CA THR A 61 6.65 -30.62 5.78
C THR A 61 7.83 -31.54 6.08
N LEU A 62 7.58 -32.85 6.20
CA LEU A 62 8.68 -33.82 6.31
C LEU A 62 9.58 -33.82 5.07
N GLU A 63 9.02 -33.59 3.88
CA GLU A 63 9.78 -33.51 2.64
C GLU A 63 10.80 -32.36 2.67
N ASP A 64 10.43 -31.22 3.26
CA ASP A 64 11.31 -30.06 3.38
C ASP A 64 12.58 -30.35 4.21
N VAL A 65 12.46 -31.20 5.25
CA VAL A 65 13.60 -31.57 6.10
C VAL A 65 14.32 -32.83 5.64
N GLN A 66 13.65 -33.74 4.94
CA GLN A 66 14.22 -34.99 4.42
C GLN A 66 15.34 -34.78 3.40
N HIS A 67 15.34 -33.63 2.71
CA HIS A 67 16.46 -33.24 1.85
C HIS A 67 17.78 -33.10 2.61
N THR A 68 17.72 -32.71 3.88
CA THR A 68 18.89 -32.48 4.75
C THR A 68 19.10 -33.63 5.73
N ILE A 69 18.01 -34.20 6.26
CA ILE A 69 18.00 -35.32 7.22
C ILE A 69 17.13 -36.44 6.64
N PRO A 70 17.66 -37.34 5.79
CA PRO A 70 16.88 -38.34 5.06
C PRO A 70 16.07 -39.30 5.94
N ASN A 71 16.50 -39.52 7.18
CA ASN A 71 15.85 -40.43 8.13
C ASN A 71 14.74 -39.76 8.95
N ALA A 72 14.40 -38.49 8.68
CA ALA A 72 13.32 -37.80 9.35
C ALA A 72 11.97 -38.48 9.11
N ALA A 73 11.29 -38.89 10.19
CA ALA A 73 10.02 -39.61 10.15
C ALA A 73 8.86 -38.81 10.77
N SER A 74 9.12 -37.94 11.76
CA SER A 74 8.09 -37.09 12.37
C SER A 74 8.68 -35.82 13.02
N PHE A 75 7.81 -34.88 13.40
CA PHE A 75 8.19 -33.70 14.20
C PHE A 75 7.71 -33.87 15.65
N GLY A 76 8.57 -33.52 16.61
CA GLY A 76 8.23 -33.45 18.03
C GLY A 76 7.42 -32.20 18.39
N GLN A 77 7.07 -32.08 19.68
CA GLN A 77 6.42 -30.89 20.22
C GLN A 77 7.35 -29.67 20.09
N PRO A 78 6.83 -28.48 19.71
CA PRO A 78 7.62 -27.26 19.65
C PRO A 78 8.10 -26.85 21.03
N ASN A 79 9.33 -26.33 21.10
CA ASN A 79 9.85 -25.68 22.29
C ASN A 79 9.02 -24.43 22.63
N GLU A 80 8.59 -24.26 23.88
CA GLU A 80 7.72 -23.15 24.29
C GLU A 80 8.35 -21.76 24.09
N ARG A 81 9.68 -21.65 24.14
CA ARG A 81 10.39 -20.38 24.03
C ARG A 81 10.90 -20.11 22.62
N THR A 82 11.49 -21.10 21.95
CA THR A 82 12.12 -20.91 20.64
C THR A 82 11.23 -21.31 19.47
N LEU A 83 10.10 -21.98 19.75
CA LEU A 83 9.20 -22.59 18.76
C LEU A 83 9.90 -23.57 17.79
N ALA A 84 11.15 -23.95 18.09
CA ALA A 84 11.89 -24.97 17.36
C ALA A 84 11.23 -26.34 17.56
N ARG A 85 11.10 -27.11 16.48
CA ARG A 85 10.54 -28.47 16.54
C ARG A 85 11.65 -29.52 16.40
N PRO A 86 11.73 -30.50 17.32
CA PRO A 86 12.60 -31.65 17.14
C PRO A 86 12.22 -32.42 15.86
N ILE A 87 13.23 -32.85 15.11
CA ILE A 87 13.09 -33.77 13.97
C ILE A 87 13.40 -35.16 14.52
N LEU A 88 12.45 -36.07 14.41
CA LEU A 88 12.53 -37.41 14.99
C LEU A 88 12.70 -38.47 13.91
N ASP A 89 13.47 -39.51 14.20
CA ASP A 89 13.50 -40.73 13.38
C ASP A 89 12.28 -41.64 13.66
N ALA A 90 12.26 -42.82 13.04
CA ALA A 90 11.17 -43.79 13.19
C ALA A 90 11.09 -44.39 14.60
N ASP A 91 12.20 -44.37 15.35
CA ASP A 91 12.30 -44.89 16.72
C ASP A 91 11.99 -43.82 17.77
N GLY A 92 11.87 -42.55 17.35
CA GLY A 92 11.56 -41.40 18.20
C GLY A 92 12.79 -40.65 18.71
N GLU A 93 13.99 -40.96 18.21
CA GLU A 93 15.23 -40.28 18.58
C GLU A 93 15.37 -38.93 17.85
N VAL A 94 15.95 -37.94 18.53
CA VAL A 94 16.10 -36.59 17.99
C VAL A 94 17.30 -36.53 17.04
N LEU A 95 17.04 -36.35 15.75
CA LEU A 95 18.04 -36.17 14.71
C LEU A 95 18.52 -34.71 14.58
N GLY A 96 17.69 -33.76 15.02
CA GLY A 96 17.96 -32.33 14.88
C GLY A 96 16.74 -31.48 15.21
N HIS A 97 16.76 -30.22 14.79
CA HIS A 97 15.67 -29.27 15.02
C HIS A 97 15.37 -28.48 13.74
N ALA A 98 14.10 -28.27 13.45
CA ALA A 98 13.66 -27.36 12.41
C ALA A 98 13.04 -26.09 13.02
N VAL A 99 13.29 -24.97 12.38
CA VAL A 99 12.77 -23.65 12.77
C VAL A 99 12.28 -22.95 11.51
N GLN A 100 11.08 -22.37 11.56
CA GLN A 100 10.62 -21.43 10.54
C GLN A 100 10.67 -20.01 11.09
N THR A 101 11.02 -18.99 10.30
CA THR A 101 11.15 -17.60 10.78
C THR A 101 9.82 -16.91 11.05
N ALA A 102 8.76 -17.25 10.30
CA ALA A 102 7.41 -16.77 10.56
C ALA A 102 6.78 -17.48 11.79
N PRO A 103 5.86 -16.81 12.53
CA PRO A 103 5.35 -15.44 12.30
C PRO A 103 6.26 -14.32 12.82
N ASP A 104 7.26 -14.61 13.65
CA ASP A 104 8.06 -13.59 14.35
C ASP A 104 8.73 -12.59 13.39
N SER A 105 9.19 -13.08 12.23
CA SER A 105 9.83 -12.23 11.21
C SER A 105 8.87 -11.48 10.29
N ASN A 106 7.53 -11.63 10.44
CA ASN A 106 6.57 -11.02 9.50
C ASN A 106 6.55 -9.49 9.54
N GLY A 107 7.05 -8.88 10.63
CA GLY A 107 7.23 -7.44 10.72
C GLY A 107 8.41 -6.90 9.92
N ILE A 108 9.32 -7.77 9.46
CA ILE A 108 10.50 -7.40 8.68
C ILE A 108 10.15 -7.47 7.19
N ILE A 109 10.18 -6.32 6.54
CA ILE A 109 9.83 -6.19 5.12
C ILE A 109 11.09 -6.10 4.28
N GLY A 110 11.16 -6.91 3.22
CA GLY A 110 12.19 -6.84 2.19
C GLY A 110 11.92 -5.72 1.19
N PHE A 111 11.97 -6.05 -0.11
CA PHE A 111 11.69 -5.08 -1.16
C PHE A 111 10.18 -4.74 -1.29
N SER A 112 9.30 -5.70 -1.05
CA SER A 112 7.85 -5.60 -1.25
C SER A 112 7.03 -6.30 -0.15
N GLY A 113 7.59 -7.28 0.56
CA GLY A 113 6.86 -8.02 1.59
C GLY A 113 7.75 -8.84 2.54
N PRO A 114 7.14 -9.51 3.53
CA PRO A 114 7.86 -10.35 4.47
C PRO A 114 8.32 -11.66 3.83
N SER A 115 9.31 -12.31 4.42
CA SER A 115 9.82 -13.61 3.99
C SER A 115 9.82 -14.62 5.13
N ASN A 116 9.43 -15.86 4.83
CA ASN A 116 9.48 -16.99 5.74
C ASN A 116 10.57 -17.97 5.30
N MET A 117 11.50 -18.28 6.18
CA MET A 117 12.61 -19.20 5.93
C MET A 117 12.55 -20.41 6.87
N LEU A 118 12.91 -21.58 6.35
CA LEU A 118 13.24 -22.78 7.10
C LEU A 118 14.74 -22.77 7.43
N LEU A 119 15.05 -23.12 8.68
CA LEU A 119 16.38 -23.38 9.20
C LEU A 119 16.38 -24.81 9.75
N VAL A 120 17.31 -25.65 9.29
CA VAL A 120 17.46 -27.04 9.75
C VAL A 120 18.78 -27.18 10.49
N PHE A 121 18.69 -27.47 11.79
CA PHE A 121 19.82 -27.72 12.67
C PHE A 121 19.99 -29.23 12.89
N ASP A 122 21.23 -29.69 13.03
CA ASP A 122 21.52 -31.05 13.49
C ASP A 122 21.32 -31.20 15.02
N SER A 123 21.55 -32.39 15.53
CA SER A 123 21.48 -32.70 16.97
C SER A 123 22.51 -31.95 17.80
N GLY A 124 23.59 -31.43 17.20
CA GLY A 124 24.59 -30.58 17.82
C GLY A 124 24.22 -29.08 17.84
N GLY A 125 23.08 -28.70 17.26
CA GLY A 125 22.65 -27.31 17.17
C GLY A 125 23.38 -26.49 16.10
N VAL A 126 23.98 -27.17 15.11
CA VAL A 126 24.67 -26.55 13.98
C VAL A 126 23.74 -26.49 12.78
N LEU A 127 23.66 -25.33 12.14
CA LEU A 127 22.81 -25.10 10.98
C LEU A 127 23.33 -25.86 9.75
N GLN A 128 22.56 -26.84 9.29
CA GLN A 128 22.88 -27.67 8.13
C GLN A 128 22.32 -27.08 6.84
N ASP A 129 21.11 -26.52 6.88
CA ASP A 129 20.48 -25.98 5.67
C ASP A 129 19.51 -24.84 5.94
N THR A 130 19.34 -23.99 4.93
CA THR A 130 18.35 -22.90 4.94
C THR A 130 17.60 -22.84 3.62
N ARG A 131 16.31 -22.53 3.68
CA ARG A 131 15.47 -22.42 2.48
C ARG A 131 14.38 -21.39 2.67
N VAL A 132 14.04 -20.65 1.62
CA VAL A 132 12.86 -19.78 1.61
C VAL A 132 11.61 -20.64 1.41
N LEU A 133 10.68 -20.62 2.37
CA LEU A 133 9.39 -21.30 2.32
C LEU A 133 8.36 -20.49 1.54
N SER A 134 8.29 -19.18 1.83
CA SER A 134 7.43 -18.23 1.15
C SER A 134 8.01 -16.82 1.25
N SER A 135 7.65 -15.95 0.31
CA SER A 135 8.06 -14.54 0.34
C SER A 135 7.04 -13.66 -0.37
N GLY A 136 6.77 -12.50 0.21
CA GLY A 136 6.00 -11.42 -0.41
C GLY A 136 6.83 -10.51 -1.33
N ASP A 137 8.12 -10.79 -1.50
CA ASP A 137 9.00 -10.03 -2.41
C ASP A 137 8.81 -10.41 -3.89
N THR A 138 9.39 -9.59 -4.77
CA THR A 138 9.37 -9.87 -6.21
C THR A 138 10.11 -11.17 -6.49
N ARG A 139 9.51 -12.03 -7.34
CA ARG A 139 10.05 -13.36 -7.69
C ARG A 139 11.53 -13.31 -8.10
N ASP A 140 11.92 -12.32 -8.89
CA ASP A 140 13.30 -12.15 -9.36
C ASP A 140 14.27 -11.85 -8.22
N HIS A 141 13.86 -11.11 -7.18
CA HIS A 141 14.71 -10.88 -6.02
C HIS A 141 14.86 -12.15 -5.17
N VAL A 142 13.76 -12.85 -4.93
CA VAL A 142 13.76 -14.12 -4.16
C VAL A 142 14.61 -15.18 -4.85
N GLU A 143 14.48 -15.32 -6.17
CA GLU A 143 15.28 -16.28 -6.95
C GLU A 143 16.78 -15.97 -6.89
N ARG A 144 17.15 -14.69 -6.89
CA ARG A 144 18.55 -14.27 -6.75
C ARG A 144 19.09 -14.58 -5.35
N VAL A 145 18.28 -14.48 -4.29
CA VAL A 145 18.70 -14.93 -2.96
C VAL A 145 18.83 -16.46 -2.91
N ASN A 146 17.88 -17.20 -3.47
CA ASN A 146 17.91 -18.67 -3.51
C ASN A 146 19.08 -19.25 -4.29
N THR A 147 19.58 -18.53 -5.30
CA THR A 147 20.70 -18.96 -6.15
C THR A 147 22.06 -18.41 -5.71
N ASP A 148 22.10 -17.47 -4.75
CA ASP A 148 23.35 -16.92 -4.23
C ASP A 148 23.98 -17.87 -3.20
N ALA A 149 24.89 -18.72 -3.69
CA ALA A 149 25.61 -19.67 -2.86
C ALA A 149 26.49 -19.01 -1.79
N LYS A 150 26.95 -17.77 -1.98
CA LYS A 150 27.80 -17.07 -0.99
C LYS A 150 26.97 -16.65 0.21
N PHE A 151 25.80 -16.07 -0.03
CA PHE A 151 24.83 -15.68 0.98
C PHE A 151 24.36 -16.89 1.78
N LEU A 152 23.86 -17.94 1.11
CA LEU A 152 23.35 -19.14 1.81
C LEU A 152 24.43 -19.88 2.61
N ARG A 153 25.66 -20.00 2.08
CA ARG A 153 26.79 -20.62 2.81
C ARG A 153 27.27 -19.79 3.99
N SER A 154 26.97 -18.50 4.04
CA SER A 154 27.36 -17.64 5.17
C SER A 154 26.70 -18.05 6.49
N PHE A 155 25.62 -18.85 6.44
CA PHE A 155 24.89 -19.36 7.60
C PHE A 155 25.27 -20.80 7.96
N ARG A 156 25.52 -21.63 6.95
CA ARG A 156 25.78 -23.07 7.14
C ARG A 156 27.01 -23.29 8.03
N GLY A 157 26.90 -24.23 8.96
CA GLY A 157 27.97 -24.58 9.90
C GLY A 157 28.06 -23.67 11.13
N LYS A 158 27.23 -22.63 11.24
CA LYS A 158 27.13 -21.79 12.44
C LYS A 158 26.18 -22.40 13.46
N THR A 159 26.44 -22.19 14.75
CA THR A 159 25.53 -22.60 15.81
C THR A 159 24.35 -21.64 15.93
N TRP A 160 23.28 -22.05 16.63
CA TRP A 160 22.16 -21.18 16.98
C TRP A 160 22.62 -19.84 17.58
N ASN A 161 23.56 -19.89 18.54
CA ASN A 161 24.02 -18.69 19.24
C ASN A 161 24.92 -17.81 18.36
N ASP A 162 25.72 -18.41 17.47
CA ASP A 162 26.52 -17.63 16.52
C ASP A 162 25.65 -16.87 15.54
N LEU A 163 24.54 -17.47 15.09
CA LEU A 163 23.58 -16.83 14.18
C LEU A 163 22.80 -15.72 14.88
N ALA A 164 22.32 -15.96 16.11
CA ALA A 164 21.60 -14.96 16.90
C ALA A 164 22.46 -13.72 17.22
N ASN A 165 23.78 -13.90 17.35
CA ASN A 165 24.73 -12.82 17.65
C ASN A 165 25.56 -12.38 16.42
N SER A 166 25.24 -12.87 15.22
CA SER A 166 25.99 -12.55 14.01
C SER A 166 25.76 -11.08 13.65
N THR A 167 26.85 -10.33 13.42
CA THR A 167 26.79 -8.88 13.20
C THR A 167 26.97 -8.47 11.74
N HIS A 168 27.37 -9.39 10.86
CA HIS A 168 27.65 -9.02 9.47
C HIS A 168 27.43 -10.16 8.48
N VAL A 169 26.63 -9.87 7.45
CA VAL A 169 26.42 -10.72 6.28
C VAL A 169 26.36 -9.84 5.04
N ASP A 170 27.07 -10.26 3.99
CA ASP A 170 27.02 -9.59 2.69
C ASP A 170 25.66 -9.81 2.06
N GLY A 171 24.93 -8.72 1.77
CA GLY A 171 23.67 -8.79 1.03
C GLY A 171 23.88 -9.25 -0.42
N VAL A 172 22.83 -9.82 -1.01
CA VAL A 172 22.84 -10.27 -2.41
C VAL A 172 22.72 -9.05 -3.32
N SER A 173 23.71 -8.82 -4.18
CA SER A 173 23.73 -7.64 -5.08
C SER A 173 22.45 -7.57 -5.90
N GLY A 174 21.67 -6.48 -5.83
CA GLY A 174 20.40 -6.28 -6.54
C GLY A 174 19.20 -7.10 -6.02
N ALA A 175 19.36 -7.80 -4.90
CA ALA A 175 18.30 -8.33 -4.06
C ALA A 175 18.62 -8.03 -2.58
N THR A 176 19.33 -6.92 -2.35
CA THR A 176 19.97 -6.62 -1.07
C THR A 176 18.92 -6.51 0.02
N LEU A 177 17.85 -5.73 -0.19
CA LEU A 177 16.76 -5.61 0.77
C LEU A 177 16.10 -6.95 1.11
N THR A 178 15.80 -7.77 0.10
CA THR A 178 15.23 -9.10 0.27
C THR A 178 16.15 -9.99 1.11
N SER A 179 17.44 -10.06 0.76
CA SER A 179 18.42 -10.87 1.48
C SER A 179 18.66 -10.38 2.91
N MET A 180 18.68 -9.07 3.14
CA MET A 180 18.89 -8.50 4.48
C MET A 180 17.66 -8.69 5.35
N ALA A 181 16.45 -8.54 4.79
CA ALA A 181 15.21 -8.86 5.51
C ALA A 181 15.13 -10.34 5.91
N MET A 182 15.53 -11.24 5.02
CA MET A 182 15.65 -12.68 5.30
C MET A 182 16.65 -12.96 6.43
N TYR A 183 17.82 -12.31 6.39
CA TYR A 183 18.80 -12.42 7.46
C TYR A 183 18.27 -11.89 8.80
N ASN A 184 17.65 -10.71 8.81
CA ASN A 184 17.08 -10.11 10.02
C ASN A 184 15.98 -11.01 10.60
N GLY A 185 15.14 -11.58 9.74
CA GLY A 185 14.10 -12.53 10.13
C GLY A 185 14.67 -13.77 10.82
N MET A 186 15.80 -14.28 10.33
CA MET A 186 16.54 -15.34 10.99
C MET A 186 17.10 -14.90 12.35
N VAL A 187 17.79 -13.76 12.43
CA VAL A 187 18.38 -13.26 13.69
C VAL A 187 17.31 -13.03 14.76
N GLN A 188 16.21 -12.36 14.40
CA GLN A 188 15.08 -12.10 15.30
C GLN A 188 14.48 -13.41 15.80
N ARG A 189 14.23 -14.38 14.90
CA ARG A 189 13.68 -15.69 15.27
C ARG A 189 14.57 -16.46 16.23
N LEU A 190 15.88 -16.34 16.09
CA LEU A 190 16.84 -17.04 16.94
C LEU A 190 17.05 -16.32 18.29
N GLY A 191 16.36 -15.20 18.53
CA GLY A 191 16.41 -14.43 19.78
C GLY A 191 17.52 -13.38 19.81
N GLY A 192 18.07 -12.99 18.66
CA GLY A 192 19.05 -11.92 18.54
C GLY A 192 18.39 -10.55 18.74
N SER A 193 19.04 -9.68 19.53
CA SER A 193 18.60 -8.30 19.77
C SER A 193 19.07 -7.31 18.70
N GLN A 194 19.97 -7.73 17.80
CA GLN A 194 20.62 -6.86 16.83
C GLN A 194 19.81 -6.78 15.53
N LEU A 195 18.90 -5.81 15.45
CA LEU A 195 18.15 -5.48 14.22
C LEU A 195 18.93 -4.56 13.25
N ASN A 196 20.08 -4.02 13.67
CA ASN A 196 20.83 -2.99 12.93
C ASN A 196 21.70 -3.56 11.80
N VAL A 197 21.09 -4.24 10.85
CA VAL A 197 21.83 -4.92 9.78
C VAL A 197 21.91 -4.08 8.51
N PHE A 198 20.97 -3.15 8.28
CA PHE A 198 21.12 -2.21 7.17
C PHE A 198 22.26 -1.22 7.45
N PHE A 199 22.38 -0.72 8.69
CA PHE A 199 23.37 0.29 9.04
C PHE A 199 24.26 -0.11 10.22
N PRO A 200 25.04 -1.22 10.11
CA PRO A 200 25.72 -1.84 11.25
C PRO A 200 26.79 -0.95 11.89
N ASP A 201 27.49 -0.13 11.09
CA ASP A 201 28.54 0.73 11.64
C ASP A 201 27.97 1.91 12.41
N ASP A 202 28.71 2.36 13.42
CA ASP A 202 28.41 3.59 14.16
C ASP A 202 28.35 4.83 13.23
N PRO A 203 27.63 5.88 13.63
CA PRO A 203 27.59 7.13 12.90
C PRO A 203 29.01 7.67 12.62
N PRO A 204 29.37 7.93 11.36
CA PRO A 204 30.65 8.53 11.02
C PRO A 204 30.91 9.80 11.84
N SER A 205 32.06 9.85 12.54
CA SER A 205 32.42 10.98 13.40
C SER A 205 32.34 12.34 12.69
N ARG A 206 32.68 12.38 11.40
CA ARG A 206 32.55 13.56 10.52
C ARG A 206 31.12 14.10 10.43
N TRP A 207 30.10 13.26 10.55
CA TRP A 207 28.70 13.71 10.49
C TRP A 207 28.29 14.38 11.78
N VAL A 208 28.68 13.79 12.91
CA VAL A 208 28.40 14.34 14.23
C VAL A 208 29.22 15.62 14.48
N ALA A 209 30.49 15.66 14.05
CA ALA A 209 31.37 16.82 14.18
C ALA A 209 30.86 18.07 13.43
N ARG A 210 30.02 17.91 12.39
CA ARG A 210 29.36 19.03 11.72
C ARG A 210 28.33 19.73 12.60
N VAL A 211 27.76 19.04 13.58
CA VAL A 211 26.73 19.56 14.50
C VAL A 211 27.32 19.89 15.88
N TYR A 212 28.30 19.11 16.35
CA TYR A 212 29.00 19.30 17.62
C TYR A 212 30.49 19.54 17.37
N PRO A 213 30.91 20.80 17.15
CA PRO A 213 32.32 21.14 17.09
C PRO A 213 33.03 20.70 18.38
N GLY A 214 34.13 19.96 18.26
CA GLY A 214 34.90 19.48 19.42
C GLY A 214 34.48 18.12 19.98
N VAL A 215 33.60 17.38 19.30
CA VAL A 215 33.33 15.96 19.62
C VAL A 215 34.61 15.13 19.60
N ASP A 216 34.77 14.29 20.63
CA ASP A 216 35.87 13.34 20.76
C ASP A 216 35.38 11.89 20.73
N SER A 217 34.26 11.60 21.42
CA SER A 217 33.69 10.25 21.49
C SER A 217 32.17 10.22 21.46
N LEU A 218 31.64 9.08 21.02
CA LEU A 218 30.23 8.71 21.06
C LEU A 218 30.07 7.49 21.96
N THR A 219 29.26 7.61 23.01
CA THR A 219 29.00 6.49 23.93
C THR A 219 27.56 6.02 23.74
N PRO A 220 27.32 4.76 23.31
CA PRO A 220 25.96 4.23 23.17
C PRO A 220 25.25 4.18 24.53
N THR A 221 23.93 4.33 24.54
CA THR A 221 23.10 4.19 25.73
C THR A 221 22.35 2.85 25.74
N GLU A 222 21.48 2.63 26.72
CA GLU A 222 20.60 1.45 26.76
C GLU A 222 19.49 1.52 25.69
N PHE A 223 19.21 2.71 25.14
CA PHE A 223 18.24 2.87 24.06
C PHE A 223 18.91 2.63 22.71
N ASP A 224 18.37 1.68 21.93
CA ASP A 224 18.94 1.30 20.64
C ASP A 224 19.04 2.49 19.68
N GLY A 225 20.27 2.73 19.19
CA GLY A 225 20.56 3.82 18.26
C GLY A 225 20.78 5.19 18.91
N GLU A 226 20.78 5.29 20.25
CA GLU A 226 21.09 6.53 20.97
C GLU A 226 22.55 6.58 21.46
N TYR A 227 23.19 7.74 21.29
CA TYR A 227 24.58 7.99 21.66
C TYR A 227 24.72 9.32 22.40
N ILE A 228 25.45 9.31 23.52
CA ILE A 228 25.88 10.53 24.20
C ILE A 228 27.13 11.06 23.50
N VAL A 229 27.11 12.34 23.12
CA VAL A 229 28.23 13.03 22.47
C VAL A 229 29.08 13.69 23.54
N ARG A 230 30.38 13.39 23.58
CA ARG A 230 31.32 13.95 24.57
C ARG A 230 32.49 14.68 23.94
N ASP A 231 32.97 15.72 24.61
CA ASP A 231 34.22 16.39 24.28
C ASP A 231 35.44 15.69 24.93
N LYS A 232 36.63 16.23 24.67
CA LYS A 232 37.91 15.72 25.22
C LYS A 232 38.01 15.78 26.74
N SER A 233 37.24 16.64 27.39
CA SER A 233 37.19 16.75 28.86
C SER A 233 36.21 15.77 29.49
N GLY A 234 35.43 15.05 28.68
CA GLY A 234 34.36 14.15 29.10
C GLY A 234 33.01 14.84 29.29
N ALA A 235 32.91 16.15 29.03
CA ALA A 235 31.68 16.90 29.14
C ALA A 235 30.72 16.53 28.01
N GLN A 236 29.43 16.44 28.33
CA GLN A 236 28.39 16.09 27.38
C GLN A 236 28.05 17.31 26.50
N LEU A 237 28.22 17.16 25.19
CA LEU A 237 27.88 18.16 24.18
C LEU A 237 26.43 18.03 23.68
N GLY A 238 25.84 16.85 23.81
CA GLY A 238 24.49 16.55 23.36
C GLY A 238 24.22 15.05 23.24
N VAL A 239 23.14 14.71 22.54
CA VAL A 239 22.70 13.34 22.28
C VAL A 239 22.42 13.17 20.78
N VAL A 240 22.84 12.06 20.19
CA VAL A 240 22.53 11.69 18.81
C VAL A 240 21.63 10.48 18.84
N LEU A 241 20.47 10.58 18.19
CA LEU A 241 19.51 9.50 18.04
C LEU A 241 19.45 9.07 16.56
N ARG A 242 19.70 7.80 16.27
CA ARG A 242 19.63 7.23 14.92
C ARG A 242 18.22 6.73 14.63
N THR A 243 17.79 6.85 13.37
CA THR A 243 16.56 6.17 12.93
C THR A 243 16.75 4.66 12.83
N SER A 244 17.97 4.19 12.59
CA SER A 244 18.33 2.76 12.62
C SER A 244 18.67 2.31 14.05
N PRO A 245 18.25 1.10 14.48
CA PRO A 245 17.50 0.09 13.71
C PRO A 245 15.97 0.27 13.74
N LEU A 246 15.46 1.13 14.63
CA LEU A 246 14.03 1.18 14.98
C LEU A 246 13.09 1.49 13.81
N ALA A 247 13.57 2.20 12.79
CA ALA A 247 12.80 2.62 11.63
C ALA A 247 13.33 2.05 10.30
N ASP A 248 14.14 0.99 10.33
CA ASP A 248 14.66 0.34 9.11
C ASP A 248 13.56 -0.28 8.23
N GLY A 249 12.39 -0.56 8.81
CA GLY A 249 11.19 -0.98 8.05
C GLY A 249 10.48 0.16 7.31
N VAL A 250 10.91 1.41 7.47
CA VAL A 250 10.33 2.56 6.76
C VAL A 250 11.03 2.74 5.41
N MET A 251 10.40 2.22 4.38
CA MET A 251 10.93 2.22 3.01
C MET A 251 10.68 3.56 2.30
N GLY A 252 11.73 4.13 1.71
CA GLY A 252 11.66 5.22 0.75
C GLY A 252 11.26 4.73 -0.64
N TYR A 253 11.88 5.28 -1.69
CA TYR A 253 11.58 4.85 -3.06
C TYR A 253 12.15 3.46 -3.38
N GLN A 254 13.35 3.16 -2.90
CA GLN A 254 14.09 1.92 -3.14
C GLN A 254 14.66 1.27 -1.88
N GLY A 255 14.59 1.91 -0.71
CA GLY A 255 15.15 1.38 0.53
C GLY A 255 15.05 2.32 1.72
N PRO A 256 15.46 1.87 2.92
CA PRO A 256 15.53 2.73 4.11
C PRO A 256 16.68 3.74 4.01
N THR A 257 16.53 4.85 4.73
CA THR A 257 17.55 5.90 4.84
C THR A 257 17.85 6.17 6.31
N GLU A 258 19.10 5.92 6.70
CA GLU A 258 19.61 6.26 8.02
C GLU A 258 19.62 7.77 8.20
N THR A 259 19.08 8.24 9.32
CA THR A 259 19.04 9.64 9.66
C THR A 259 19.44 9.83 11.12
N LEU A 260 20.26 10.85 11.39
CA LEU A 260 20.66 11.23 12.74
C LEU A 260 19.85 12.44 13.20
N ILE A 261 19.21 12.33 14.35
CA ILE A 261 18.55 13.43 15.07
C ILE A 261 19.55 13.90 16.12
N CYS A 262 20.19 15.05 15.88
CA CYS A 262 21.20 15.60 16.79
C CYS A 262 20.54 16.58 17.76
N LEU A 263 20.49 16.20 19.03
CA LEU A 263 19.88 16.93 20.13
C LEU A 263 20.91 17.67 21.00
N GLY A 264 20.56 18.84 21.50
CA GLY A 264 21.36 19.56 22.48
C GLY A 264 20.56 20.64 23.19
N ASN A 265 21.11 21.15 24.28
CA ASN A 265 20.62 22.32 24.98
C ASN A 265 21.75 23.36 25.06
N ASP A 266 21.38 24.62 25.30
CA ASP A 266 22.35 25.70 25.49
C ASP A 266 22.74 25.81 26.97
N ASN A 267 21.81 25.47 27.88
CA ASN A 267 22.05 25.44 29.32
C ASN A 267 21.82 24.04 29.92
N PRO A 268 22.65 23.60 30.89
CA PRO A 268 22.42 22.36 31.62
C PRO A 268 21.08 22.36 32.35
N GLY A 269 20.26 21.32 32.14
CA GLY A 269 18.94 21.16 32.76
C GLY A 269 17.76 21.64 31.91
N GLU A 270 18.00 22.28 30.78
CA GLU A 270 16.97 22.54 29.77
C GLU A 270 16.69 21.29 28.92
N GLU A 271 15.48 21.24 28.39
CA GLU A 271 15.03 20.18 27.49
C GLU A 271 15.87 20.13 26.22
N LEU A 272 16.15 18.92 25.76
CA LEU A 272 16.98 18.68 24.58
C LEU A 272 16.20 19.02 23.31
N LYS A 273 16.70 20.00 22.55
CA LYS A 273 16.11 20.41 21.27
C LYS A 273 16.95 19.91 20.11
N VAL A 274 16.31 19.67 18.96
CA VAL A 274 17.02 19.31 17.73
C VAL A 274 17.88 20.49 17.28
N ARG A 275 19.20 20.28 17.27
CA ARG A 275 20.16 21.20 16.65
C ARG A 275 20.17 21.05 15.14
N ARG A 276 20.09 19.81 14.67
CA ARG A 276 20.10 19.46 13.24
C ARG A 276 19.70 18.01 13.02
N VAL A 277 19.04 17.75 11.89
CA VAL A 277 18.90 16.40 11.34
C VAL A 277 19.96 16.16 10.27
N VAL A 278 20.63 15.01 10.28
CA VAL A 278 21.67 14.64 9.31
C VAL A 278 21.24 13.39 8.54
N ILE A 279 21.03 13.53 7.24
CA ILE A 279 20.74 12.42 6.34
C ILE A 279 22.02 11.63 6.09
N GLY A 280 22.03 10.39 6.58
CA GLY A 280 23.16 9.49 6.60
C GLY A 280 23.22 8.58 5.38
N ARG A 281 23.56 7.31 5.62
CA ARG A 281 23.60 6.26 4.60
C ARG A 281 22.19 5.94 4.13
N SER A 282 22.07 5.41 2.91
CA SER A 282 20.78 5.01 2.38
C SER A 282 20.92 3.78 1.48
N PHE A 283 19.88 2.95 1.49
CA PHE A 283 19.63 1.92 0.47
C PHE A 283 18.55 2.36 -0.52
N ASP A 284 18.11 3.61 -0.42
CA ASP A 284 17.25 4.26 -1.40
C ASP A 284 18.08 4.71 -2.62
N ASN A 285 17.41 5.29 -3.61
CA ASN A 285 18.05 5.90 -4.76
C ASN A 285 18.87 7.12 -4.31
N GLU A 286 20.18 7.04 -4.50
CA GLU A 286 21.13 8.07 -4.04
C GLU A 286 20.85 9.47 -4.63
N GLU A 287 20.28 9.56 -5.84
CA GLU A 287 19.89 10.85 -6.45
C GLU A 287 18.71 11.49 -5.72
N TYR A 288 17.76 10.70 -5.22
CA TYR A 288 16.66 11.23 -4.42
C TYR A 288 17.13 11.64 -3.03
N VAL A 289 18.01 10.83 -2.42
CA VAL A 289 18.61 11.14 -1.11
C VAL A 289 19.48 12.40 -1.19
N SER A 290 20.17 12.64 -2.31
CA SER A 290 20.96 13.88 -2.49
C SER A 290 20.07 15.11 -2.51
N TYR A 291 18.86 15.06 -3.08
CA TYR A 291 17.92 16.19 -3.04
C TYR A 291 17.54 16.58 -1.60
N LEU A 292 17.39 15.62 -0.69
CA LEU A 292 17.13 15.91 0.73
C LEU A 292 18.34 16.54 1.42
N ARG A 293 19.56 16.16 1.02
CA ARG A 293 20.81 16.72 1.56
C ARG A 293 21.10 18.13 1.03
N GLU A 294 20.67 18.40 -0.20
CA GLU A 294 20.87 19.66 -0.92
C GLU A 294 19.78 20.69 -0.63
N ASP A 295 18.57 20.27 -0.26
CA ASP A 295 17.49 21.17 0.17
C ASP A 295 17.73 21.66 1.60
N PRO A 296 18.10 22.93 1.82
CA PRO A 296 18.34 23.45 3.16
C PRO A 296 17.07 23.45 4.03
N ASN A 297 15.88 23.56 3.43
CA ASN A 297 14.63 23.63 4.19
C ASN A 297 14.30 22.31 4.87
N PHE A 298 14.71 21.18 4.28
CA PHE A 298 14.34 19.85 4.78
C PHE A 298 14.96 19.56 6.17
N PRO A 299 16.29 19.65 6.38
CA PRO A 299 16.86 19.50 7.72
C PRO A 299 16.47 20.61 8.68
N GLU A 300 16.24 21.83 8.18
CA GLU A 300 15.92 23.00 9.01
C GLU A 300 14.52 22.97 9.61
N ALA A 301 13.58 22.26 8.97
CA ALA A 301 12.22 22.10 9.46
C ALA A 301 12.11 21.40 10.83
N PHE A 302 13.17 20.71 11.27
CA PHE A 302 13.22 20.06 12.57
C PHE A 302 13.93 20.89 13.64
N ASN A 303 14.67 21.94 13.25
CA ASN A 303 15.53 22.67 14.18
C ASN A 303 14.71 23.36 15.27
N GLY A 304 15.15 23.22 16.52
CA GLY A 304 14.52 23.83 17.68
C GLY A 304 13.33 23.05 18.26
N LEU A 305 12.84 22.01 17.56
CA LEU A 305 11.78 21.15 18.08
C LEU A 305 12.31 20.18 19.15
N ILE A 306 11.45 19.81 20.10
CA ILE A 306 11.68 18.68 21.01
C ILE A 306 11.18 17.37 20.39
N LEU A 307 11.57 16.22 20.95
CA LEU A 307 11.18 14.92 20.40
C LEU A 307 9.65 14.70 20.48
N GLU A 308 9.00 15.25 21.50
CA GLU A 308 7.56 15.19 21.72
C GLU A 308 6.79 15.90 20.59
N GLU A 309 7.21 17.11 20.24
CA GLU A 309 6.65 17.88 19.12
C GLU A 309 6.85 17.15 17.77
N ILE A 310 8.00 16.50 17.60
CA ILE A 310 8.27 15.66 16.42
C ILE A 310 7.35 14.43 16.41
N ALA A 311 7.16 13.76 17.54
CA ALA A 311 6.27 12.61 17.68
C ALA A 311 4.80 12.97 17.36
N GLU A 312 4.39 14.19 17.70
CA GLU A 312 3.06 14.74 17.38
C GLU A 312 2.92 15.24 15.93
N GLY A 313 4.02 15.27 15.17
CA GLY A 313 4.02 15.65 13.76
C GLY A 313 4.04 17.16 13.52
N GLU A 314 4.59 17.95 14.45
CA GLU A 314 4.69 19.41 14.29
C GLU A 314 5.68 19.85 13.21
N ALA A 315 6.62 18.98 12.82
CA ALA A 315 7.54 19.23 11.72
C ALA A 315 6.78 19.31 10.37
N ARG A 316 6.42 20.53 9.96
CA ARG A 316 5.73 20.81 8.70
C ARG A 316 6.71 20.79 7.54
N ILE A 317 6.86 19.63 6.92
CA ILE A 317 7.71 19.44 5.74
C ILE A 317 6.82 19.16 4.54
N ASP A 318 6.80 20.10 3.60
CA ASP A 318 6.34 19.81 2.25
C ASP A 318 7.40 18.90 1.61
N GLY A 319 6.99 17.72 1.11
CA GLY A 319 7.93 16.74 0.58
C GLY A 319 8.86 17.32 -0.49
N VAL A 320 10.11 16.85 -0.54
CA VAL A 320 11.15 17.41 -1.41
C VAL A 320 10.78 17.16 -2.88
N SER A 321 10.80 18.21 -3.69
CA SER A 321 10.48 18.11 -5.12
C SER A 321 11.46 17.18 -5.83
N GLY A 322 10.96 16.12 -6.48
CA GLY A 322 11.84 15.10 -7.07
C GLY A 322 12.03 13.86 -6.20
N ALA A 323 11.96 14.01 -4.87
CA ALA A 323 12.26 12.96 -3.90
C ALA A 323 11.14 12.77 -2.84
N THR A 324 9.88 13.06 -3.20
CA THR A 324 8.76 13.11 -2.24
C THR A 324 8.55 11.81 -1.46
N PHE A 325 8.74 10.64 -2.08
CA PHE A 325 8.64 9.35 -1.40
C PHE A 325 9.76 9.15 -0.38
N THR A 326 11.01 9.40 -0.81
CA THR A 326 12.20 9.35 0.06
C THR A 326 12.09 10.36 1.21
N SER A 327 11.67 11.60 0.95
CA SER A 327 11.50 12.62 1.99
C SER A 327 10.41 12.25 2.99
N ASN A 328 9.26 11.75 2.54
CA ASN A 328 8.19 11.34 3.43
C ASN A 328 8.58 10.11 4.27
N ALA A 329 9.34 9.18 3.69
CA ALA A 329 9.87 8.04 4.43
C ALA A 329 10.86 8.46 5.52
N VAL A 330 11.79 9.38 5.21
CA VAL A 330 12.71 9.95 6.21
C VAL A 330 11.94 10.66 7.33
N VAL A 331 10.94 11.49 7.01
CA VAL A 331 10.10 12.16 8.02
C VAL A 331 9.40 11.11 8.90
N LYS A 332 8.78 10.10 8.28
CA LYS A 332 8.10 9.02 9.00
C LYS A 332 9.06 8.25 9.92
N ALA A 333 10.29 7.98 9.46
CA ALA A 333 11.31 7.30 10.27
C ALA A 333 11.72 8.14 11.49
N ILE A 334 11.91 9.45 11.31
CA ILE A 334 12.20 10.39 12.40
C ILE A 334 11.05 10.42 13.42
N VAL A 335 9.80 10.56 12.96
CA VAL A 335 8.60 10.58 13.82
C VAL A 335 8.44 9.27 14.57
N GLN A 336 8.67 8.13 13.92
CA GLN A 336 8.59 6.81 14.54
C GLN A 336 9.60 6.67 15.69
N VAL A 337 10.86 7.02 15.47
CA VAL A 337 11.89 6.94 16.51
C VAL A 337 11.64 7.95 17.63
N ALA A 338 11.25 9.18 17.31
CA ALA A 338 10.86 10.16 18.32
C ALA A 338 9.70 9.64 19.19
N SER A 339 8.68 9.06 18.55
CA SER A 339 7.50 8.48 19.23
C SER A 339 7.85 7.30 20.15
N VAL A 340 8.82 6.46 19.76
CA VAL A 340 9.28 5.35 20.61
C VAL A 340 10.09 5.88 21.78
N ARG A 341 10.94 6.89 21.55
CA ARG A 341 11.85 7.45 22.56
C ARG A 341 11.15 8.29 23.63
N THR A 342 10.02 8.92 23.31
CA THR A 342 9.25 9.79 24.22
C THR A 342 8.17 9.05 25.00
N LYS A 343 7.86 7.79 24.64
CA LYS A 343 6.91 6.97 25.39
C LYS A 343 7.57 6.34 26.63
N PRO A 344 6.92 6.36 27.81
CA PRO A 344 7.40 5.61 28.97
C PRO A 344 7.26 4.10 28.74
N GLU A 345 8.23 3.33 29.22
CA GLU A 345 8.27 1.86 29.12
C GLU A 345 6.99 1.23 29.71
N GLY A 346 6.28 0.42 28.92
CA GLY A 346 5.21 -0.45 29.44
C GLY A 346 3.96 -0.66 28.60
N ASP A 347 3.86 -0.20 27.35
CA ASP A 347 2.65 -0.43 26.54
C ASP A 347 2.94 -0.90 25.10
N GLU A 348 3.21 -2.19 24.95
CA GLU A 348 3.40 -2.89 23.65
C GLU A 348 2.10 -2.98 22.80
N SER A 349 0.96 -2.49 23.31
CA SER A 349 -0.35 -2.64 22.67
C SER A 349 -0.63 -1.64 21.53
N ALA A 350 0.24 -0.65 21.31
CA ALA A 350 -0.09 0.54 20.52
C ALA A 350 0.40 0.56 19.06
N LEU A 351 0.53 -0.58 18.37
CA LEU A 351 0.56 -0.58 16.90
C LEU A 351 -0.80 -0.17 16.28
N GLY A 352 -1.86 -0.06 17.10
CA GLY A 352 -3.23 0.26 16.67
C GLY A 352 -3.76 1.66 17.02
N GLN A 353 -2.99 2.53 17.68
CA GLN A 353 -3.52 3.82 18.17
C GLN A 353 -2.54 4.97 18.00
N LEU A 354 -2.30 5.39 16.75
CA LEU A 354 -1.92 6.76 16.44
C LEU A 354 -2.76 7.22 15.26
N ALA A 355 -3.94 7.74 15.59
CA ALA A 355 -4.79 8.42 14.65
C ALA A 355 -5.41 9.62 15.36
N SER A 356 -4.56 10.58 15.71
CA SER A 356 -5.01 11.95 15.96
C SER A 356 -5.52 12.53 14.64
N ILE A 357 -6.70 13.16 14.69
CA ILE A 357 -7.31 13.81 13.52
C ILE A 357 -6.54 15.12 13.30
N ASN A 358 -5.43 15.06 12.57
CA ASN A 358 -4.73 16.27 12.14
C ASN A 358 -5.29 16.68 10.76
N TRP A 359 -6.05 17.78 10.73
CA TRP A 359 -6.60 18.30 9.48
C TRP A 359 -5.48 18.90 8.63
N GLY A 360 -4.96 18.11 7.69
CA GLY A 360 -4.04 18.63 6.68
C GLY A 360 -4.73 19.68 5.81
N ILE A 361 -3.98 20.71 5.41
CA ILE A 361 -4.43 21.71 4.40
C ILE A 361 -4.95 21.01 3.13
N HIS A 362 -4.37 19.86 2.78
CA HIS A 362 -4.80 19.01 1.67
C HIS A 362 -6.23 18.49 1.80
N ASP A 363 -6.62 17.95 2.96
CA ASP A 363 -7.97 17.42 3.20
C ASP A 363 -9.03 18.53 3.16
N ILE A 364 -8.72 19.69 3.75
CA ILE A 364 -9.59 20.87 3.69
C ILE A 364 -9.77 21.31 2.24
N GLY A 365 -8.68 21.39 1.47
CA GLY A 365 -8.76 21.74 0.05
C GLY A 365 -9.59 20.75 -0.77
N ILE A 366 -9.47 19.44 -0.51
CA ILE A 366 -10.31 18.41 -1.16
C ILE A 366 -11.79 18.63 -0.85
N LEU A 367 -12.15 18.91 0.41
CA LEU A 367 -13.53 19.20 0.79
C LEU A 367 -14.09 20.45 0.11
N VAL A 368 -13.28 21.50 -0.03
CA VAL A 368 -13.66 22.70 -0.79
C VAL A 368 -13.91 22.36 -2.26
N VAL A 369 -13.03 21.59 -2.91
CA VAL A 369 -13.24 21.15 -4.30
C VAL A 369 -14.50 20.29 -4.43
N LEU A 370 -14.76 19.39 -3.47
CA LEU A 370 -15.99 18.60 -3.43
C LEU A 370 -17.24 19.47 -3.32
N LEU A 371 -17.23 20.49 -2.45
CA LEU A 371 -18.34 21.42 -2.32
C LEU A 371 -18.60 22.18 -3.64
N VAL A 372 -17.55 22.72 -4.26
CA VAL A 372 -17.64 23.44 -5.53
C VAL A 372 -18.20 22.54 -6.63
N THR A 373 -17.67 21.32 -6.77
CA THR A 373 -18.14 20.37 -7.79
C THR A 373 -19.58 19.92 -7.55
N LEU A 374 -20.00 19.74 -6.29
CA LEU A 374 -21.38 19.41 -5.92
C LEU A 374 -22.36 20.53 -6.31
N VAL A 375 -22.04 21.79 -5.97
CA VAL A 375 -22.85 22.97 -6.30
C VAL A 375 -22.94 23.14 -7.80
N VAL A 376 -21.81 23.12 -8.51
CA VAL A 376 -21.79 23.29 -9.97
C VAL A 376 -22.53 22.15 -10.68
N GLY A 377 -22.36 20.90 -10.24
CA GLY A 377 -23.02 19.73 -10.83
C GLY A 377 -24.54 19.69 -10.60
N HIS A 378 -25.04 20.33 -9.53
CA HIS A 378 -26.47 20.32 -9.18
C HIS A 378 -27.25 21.55 -9.63
N THR A 379 -26.58 22.69 -9.86
CA THR A 379 -27.23 23.96 -10.22
C THR A 379 -27.16 24.25 -11.73
N HIS A 380 -27.77 25.36 -12.15
CA HIS A 380 -27.70 25.86 -13.54
C HIS A 380 -26.28 26.36 -13.91
N LEU A 381 -25.40 26.55 -12.92
CA LEU A 381 -24.04 27.05 -13.09
C LEU A 381 -23.17 26.17 -14.01
N ARG A 382 -23.51 24.88 -14.17
CA ARG A 382 -22.85 23.98 -15.15
C ARG A 382 -22.92 24.46 -16.60
N GLY A 383 -23.89 25.32 -16.93
CA GLY A 383 -24.07 25.86 -18.28
C GLY A 383 -23.09 26.98 -18.63
N TRP A 384 -22.41 27.55 -17.63
CA TRP A 384 -21.46 28.64 -17.82
C TRP A 384 -20.11 28.08 -18.25
N HIS A 385 -19.70 28.39 -19.49
CA HIS A 385 -18.50 27.82 -20.10
C HIS A 385 -17.23 28.13 -19.30
N GLY A 386 -17.05 29.38 -18.85
CA GLY A 386 -15.88 29.80 -18.08
C GLY A 386 -15.77 29.06 -16.75
N LEU A 387 -16.85 29.04 -15.95
CA LEU A 387 -16.85 28.34 -14.66
C LEU A 387 -16.64 26.83 -14.82
N ARG A 388 -17.25 26.21 -15.84
CA ARG A 388 -17.06 24.79 -16.12
C ARG A 388 -15.59 24.47 -16.45
N LEU A 389 -14.95 25.31 -17.28
CA LEU A 389 -13.53 25.16 -17.61
C LEU A 389 -12.65 25.32 -16.37
N SER A 390 -12.91 26.32 -15.53
CA SER A 390 -12.16 26.54 -14.29
C SER A 390 -12.26 25.35 -13.34
N VAL A 391 -13.45 24.78 -13.15
CA VAL A 391 -13.63 23.58 -12.31
C VAL A 391 -12.92 22.37 -12.90
N GLN A 392 -12.94 22.19 -14.22
CA GLN A 392 -12.21 21.10 -14.88
C GLN A 392 -10.69 21.24 -14.68
N LEU A 393 -10.14 22.44 -14.86
CA LEU A 393 -8.72 22.71 -14.63
C LEU A 393 -8.34 22.51 -13.16
N LEU A 394 -9.18 23.00 -12.23
CA LEU A 394 -8.98 22.82 -10.80
C LEU A 394 -8.90 21.33 -10.44
N VAL A 395 -9.81 20.51 -10.93
CA VAL A 395 -9.81 19.07 -10.65
C VAL A 395 -8.62 18.36 -11.30
N ILE A 396 -8.23 18.74 -12.52
CA ILE A 396 -7.06 18.18 -13.22
C ILE A 396 -5.78 18.46 -12.44
N VAL A 397 -5.55 19.72 -12.08
CA VAL A 397 -4.30 20.14 -11.42
C VAL A 397 -4.31 19.73 -9.95
N TYR A 398 -5.35 20.11 -9.20
CA TYR A 398 -5.39 19.90 -7.75
C TYR A 398 -5.67 18.45 -7.36
N LEU A 399 -6.80 17.87 -7.79
CA LEU A 399 -7.13 16.49 -7.40
C LEU A 399 -6.28 15.45 -8.15
N GLY A 400 -5.92 15.73 -9.40
CA GLY A 400 -5.09 14.86 -10.22
C GLY A 400 -3.60 14.98 -9.92
N LEU A 401 -2.97 16.07 -10.37
CA LEU A 401 -1.50 16.19 -10.35
C LEU A 401 -0.90 16.47 -8.96
N ILE A 402 -1.59 17.25 -8.11
CA ILE A 402 -1.08 17.60 -6.78
C ILE A 402 -1.39 16.50 -5.76
N ASN A 403 -2.66 16.06 -5.67
CA ASN A 403 -3.08 15.12 -4.62
C ASN A 403 -3.12 13.65 -5.05
N GLY A 404 -3.16 13.31 -6.34
CA GLY A 404 -3.32 11.93 -6.80
C GLY A 404 -4.57 11.22 -6.24
N SER A 405 -5.59 11.98 -5.83
CA SER A 405 -6.75 11.47 -5.09
C SER A 405 -7.86 11.02 -6.04
N LEU A 406 -7.73 9.80 -6.57
CA LEU A 406 -8.70 9.18 -7.48
C LEU A 406 -9.23 7.87 -6.89
N ILE A 407 -10.52 7.63 -7.12
CA ILE A 407 -11.17 6.35 -6.83
C ILE A 407 -10.79 5.34 -7.92
N SER A 408 -10.14 4.25 -7.52
CA SER A 408 -9.79 3.10 -8.34
C SER A 408 -10.39 1.79 -7.78
N GLN A 409 -10.47 0.74 -8.60
CA GLN A 409 -10.84 -0.61 -8.16
C GLN A 409 -9.83 -1.14 -7.14
N ALA A 410 -8.53 -0.93 -7.36
CA ALA A 410 -7.48 -1.33 -6.44
C ALA A 410 -7.66 -0.71 -5.06
N MET A 411 -7.99 0.59 -4.99
CA MET A 411 -8.30 1.27 -3.73
C MET A 411 -9.54 0.67 -3.06
N LEU A 412 -10.65 0.49 -3.80
CA LEU A 412 -11.91 -0.02 -3.25
C LEU A 412 -11.78 -1.45 -2.71
N PHE A 413 -11.12 -2.34 -3.45
CA PHE A 413 -10.85 -3.70 -2.98
C PHE A 413 -9.79 -3.72 -1.88
N GLY A 414 -8.79 -2.84 -1.93
CA GLY A 414 -7.82 -2.63 -0.85
C GLY A 414 -8.53 -2.28 0.46
N TRP A 415 -9.43 -1.29 0.45
CA TRP A 415 -10.22 -0.92 1.63
C TRP A 415 -11.19 -2.02 2.07
N ALA A 416 -11.74 -2.78 1.13
CA ALA A 416 -12.55 -3.95 1.48
C ALA A 416 -11.70 -5.05 2.16
N ARG A 417 -10.42 -5.17 1.80
CA ARG A 417 -9.48 -6.15 2.36
C ARG A 417 -8.89 -5.72 3.70
N SER A 418 -8.48 -4.47 3.86
CA SER A 418 -7.74 -3.97 5.04
C SER A 418 -8.55 -3.06 5.97
N GLY A 419 -9.72 -2.59 5.54
CA GLY A 419 -10.51 -1.57 6.23
C GLY A 419 -10.32 -0.18 5.62
N VAL A 420 -11.25 0.72 5.91
CA VAL A 420 -11.22 2.10 5.39
C VAL A 420 -10.31 2.96 6.29
N PRO A 421 -9.33 3.69 5.73
CA PRO A 421 -8.45 4.59 6.48
C PRO A 421 -9.15 5.91 6.82
N TRP A 422 -10.13 5.86 7.73
CA TRP A 422 -10.98 7.00 8.09
C TRP A 422 -10.20 8.24 8.55
N LEU A 423 -9.08 8.02 9.24
CA LEU A 423 -8.35 9.07 9.95
C LEU A 423 -7.16 9.61 9.15
N SER A 424 -6.54 8.79 8.30
CA SER A 424 -5.34 9.17 7.54
C SER A 424 -5.61 9.58 6.09
N ALA A 425 -6.78 9.29 5.53
CA ALA A 425 -7.14 9.61 4.15
C ALA A 425 -8.55 10.20 4.04
N MET A 426 -8.90 11.10 4.96
CA MET A 426 -10.26 11.60 5.13
C MET A 426 -10.79 12.32 3.88
N GLY A 427 -9.95 13.07 3.15
CA GLY A 427 -10.33 13.67 1.86
C GLY A 427 -10.74 12.65 0.81
N LEU A 428 -9.97 11.56 0.66
CA LEU A 428 -10.27 10.48 -0.29
C LEU A 428 -11.51 9.68 0.15
N VAL A 429 -11.70 9.48 1.45
CA VAL A 429 -12.92 8.91 2.02
C VAL A 429 -14.13 9.79 1.70
N ALA A 430 -14.02 11.12 1.82
CA ALA A 430 -15.08 12.04 1.45
C ALA A 430 -15.41 12.00 -0.04
N ILE A 431 -14.39 11.96 -0.92
CA ILE A 431 -14.60 11.80 -2.37
C ILE A 431 -15.35 10.50 -2.66
N THR A 432 -14.93 9.40 -2.03
CA THR A 432 -15.56 8.07 -2.17
C THR A 432 -17.01 8.09 -1.68
N ALA A 433 -17.28 8.66 -0.52
CA ALA A 433 -18.62 8.79 0.02
C ALA A 433 -19.54 9.56 -0.94
N VAL A 434 -19.10 10.71 -1.47
CA VAL A 434 -19.86 11.51 -2.45
C VAL A 434 -20.04 10.74 -3.76
N ALA A 435 -19.02 10.03 -4.23
CA ALA A 435 -19.07 9.28 -5.48
C ALA A 435 -20.11 8.16 -5.46
N PHE A 436 -20.36 7.52 -4.31
CA PHE A 436 -21.39 6.48 -4.15
C PHE A 436 -22.75 7.03 -3.70
N ALA A 437 -22.79 8.04 -2.82
CA ALA A 437 -24.04 8.61 -2.31
C ALA A 437 -24.82 9.39 -3.38
N VAL A 438 -24.13 10.14 -4.24
CA VAL A 438 -24.83 10.97 -5.24
C VAL A 438 -25.54 10.12 -6.29
N PRO A 439 -24.92 9.11 -6.95
CA PRO A 439 -25.62 8.27 -7.93
C PRO A 439 -26.80 7.46 -7.37
N THR A 440 -26.76 7.08 -6.09
CA THR A 440 -27.82 6.27 -5.48
C THR A 440 -29.07 7.08 -5.18
N VAL A 441 -28.92 8.34 -4.79
CA VAL A 441 -30.04 9.24 -4.51
C VAL A 441 -30.46 10.06 -5.75
N SER A 442 -29.50 10.43 -6.60
CA SER A 442 -29.68 11.31 -7.76
C SER A 442 -29.63 10.55 -9.08
N LYS A 443 -30.13 11.18 -10.15
CA LYS A 443 -30.01 10.66 -11.53
C LYS A 443 -28.65 10.98 -12.18
N LYS A 444 -27.69 11.48 -11.40
CA LYS A 444 -26.42 12.05 -11.87
C LYS A 444 -25.22 11.26 -11.35
N ASN A 445 -24.22 11.06 -12.20
CA ASN A 445 -22.91 10.53 -11.80
C ASN A 445 -21.94 11.69 -11.61
N LEU A 446 -21.96 12.31 -10.44
CA LEU A 446 -21.15 13.50 -10.16
C LEU A 446 -19.66 13.20 -10.30
N TYR A 447 -19.20 12.05 -9.81
CA TYR A 447 -17.79 11.68 -9.83
C TYR A 447 -17.18 11.71 -11.25
N CYS A 448 -17.68 10.87 -12.16
CA CYS A 448 -17.14 10.79 -13.53
C CYS A 448 -17.32 12.08 -14.35
N THR A 449 -18.27 12.95 -13.97
CA THR A 449 -18.61 14.13 -14.75
C THR A 449 -17.89 15.39 -14.26
N HIS A 450 -17.63 15.50 -12.95
CA HIS A 450 -17.17 16.73 -12.31
C HIS A 450 -16.05 16.56 -11.27
N ILE A 451 -15.76 15.35 -10.78
CA ILE A 451 -14.73 15.13 -9.73
C ILE A 451 -13.52 14.35 -10.28
N CYS A 452 -13.72 13.44 -11.22
CA CYS A 452 -12.64 12.60 -11.77
C CYS A 452 -11.71 13.43 -12.70
N PRO A 453 -10.40 13.55 -12.39
CA PRO A 453 -9.43 14.25 -13.24
C PRO A 453 -9.36 13.69 -14.67
N HIS A 454 -9.29 12.35 -14.81
CA HIS A 454 -9.25 11.70 -16.12
C HIS A 454 -10.50 12.00 -16.97
N GLY A 455 -11.68 11.99 -16.34
CA GLY A 455 -12.92 12.37 -17.02
C GLY A 455 -12.93 13.84 -17.45
N ALA A 456 -12.39 14.74 -16.64
CA ALA A 456 -12.26 16.16 -16.97
C ALA A 456 -11.34 16.39 -18.18
N VAL A 457 -10.18 15.71 -18.24
CA VAL A 457 -9.27 15.76 -19.40
C VAL A 457 -9.99 15.30 -20.67
N GLN A 458 -10.68 14.16 -20.63
CA GLN A 458 -11.42 13.65 -21.79
C GLN A 458 -12.54 14.60 -22.26
N GLN A 459 -13.24 15.28 -21.34
CA GLN A 459 -14.23 16.30 -21.69
C GLN A 459 -13.58 17.52 -22.35
N LEU A 460 -12.44 17.96 -21.84
CA LEU A 460 -11.70 19.09 -22.39
C LEU A 460 -11.21 18.77 -23.80
N MET A 461 -10.52 17.63 -23.97
CA MET A 461 -10.03 17.15 -25.25
C MET A 461 -11.16 16.98 -26.28
N SER A 462 -12.27 16.35 -25.88
CA SER A 462 -13.40 16.15 -26.80
C SER A 462 -14.05 17.46 -27.21
N THR A 463 -14.08 18.49 -26.34
CA THR A 463 -14.62 19.81 -26.65
C THR A 463 -13.83 20.48 -27.77
N TYR A 464 -12.49 20.37 -27.76
CA TYR A 464 -11.62 20.98 -28.76
C TYR A 464 -11.26 20.07 -29.96
N SER A 465 -11.55 18.77 -29.88
CA SER A 465 -11.24 17.85 -30.98
C SER A 465 -12.14 18.07 -32.20
N LYS A 466 -11.50 18.14 -33.38
CA LYS A 466 -12.14 18.21 -34.70
C LYS A 466 -12.42 16.83 -35.30
N TRP A 467 -11.86 15.75 -34.76
CA TRP A 467 -11.83 14.41 -35.38
C TRP A 467 -12.93 13.48 -34.86
N ARG A 468 -14.10 14.03 -34.55
CA ARG A 468 -15.18 13.31 -33.87
C ARG A 468 -15.83 12.26 -34.77
N TYR A 469 -15.69 10.99 -34.40
CA TYR A 469 -16.32 9.85 -35.05
C TYR A 469 -17.51 9.33 -34.23
N ARG A 470 -18.64 9.06 -34.89
CA ARG A 470 -19.80 8.41 -34.26
C ARG A 470 -19.74 6.92 -34.53
N LEU A 471 -19.43 6.13 -33.50
CA LEU A 471 -19.44 4.67 -33.58
C LEU A 471 -20.79 4.14 -34.10
N GLY A 472 -20.79 3.03 -34.83
CA GLY A 472 -22.04 2.35 -35.22
C GLY A 472 -22.81 1.82 -34.00
N ALA A 473 -24.13 1.63 -34.12
CA ALA A 473 -24.96 1.14 -33.02
C ALA A 473 -24.50 -0.23 -32.49
N LYS A 474 -24.10 -1.14 -33.40
CA LYS A 474 -23.55 -2.46 -33.05
C LYS A 474 -22.30 -2.35 -32.16
N TRP A 475 -21.32 -1.53 -32.58
CA TRP A 475 -20.06 -1.35 -31.84
C TRP A 475 -20.26 -0.66 -30.49
N ARG A 476 -21.17 0.32 -30.41
CA ARG A 476 -21.53 0.92 -29.11
C ARG A 476 -22.09 -0.10 -28.13
N GLN A 477 -22.92 -1.02 -28.62
CA GLN A 477 -23.50 -2.07 -27.81
C GLN A 477 -22.42 -3.08 -27.37
N ILE A 478 -21.58 -3.56 -28.29
CA ILE A 478 -20.49 -4.51 -27.98
C ILE A 478 -19.50 -3.90 -26.95
N LEU A 479 -19.01 -2.70 -27.20
CA LEU A 479 -18.04 -2.04 -26.32
C LEU A 479 -18.64 -1.69 -24.95
N SER A 480 -19.97 -1.57 -24.83
CA SER A 480 -20.62 -1.29 -23.54
C SER A 480 -20.55 -2.45 -22.55
N PHE A 481 -20.23 -3.66 -23.00
CA PHE A 481 -20.03 -4.82 -22.13
C PHE A 481 -18.65 -4.84 -21.48
N LEU A 482 -17.63 -4.30 -22.15
CA LEU A 482 -16.23 -4.39 -21.73
C LEU A 482 -16.00 -3.88 -20.29
N PRO A 483 -16.50 -2.70 -19.87
CA PRO A 483 -16.31 -2.24 -18.49
C PRO A 483 -16.90 -3.18 -17.43
N GLY A 484 -18.03 -3.82 -17.74
CA GLY A 484 -18.65 -4.79 -16.83
C GLY A 484 -17.85 -6.09 -16.74
N LEU A 485 -17.27 -6.54 -17.86
CA LEU A 485 -16.37 -7.70 -17.88
C LEU A 485 -15.06 -7.43 -17.14
N LEU A 486 -14.48 -6.23 -17.31
CA LEU A 486 -13.30 -5.80 -16.55
C LEU A 486 -13.61 -5.74 -15.05
N LEU A 487 -14.78 -5.23 -14.66
CA LEU A 487 -15.21 -5.21 -13.26
C LEU A 487 -15.37 -6.64 -12.69
N LEU A 488 -15.98 -7.55 -13.46
CA LEU A 488 -16.08 -8.97 -13.09
C LEU A 488 -14.69 -9.60 -12.94
N TRP A 489 -13.77 -9.30 -13.85
CA TRP A 489 -12.38 -9.75 -13.78
C TRP A 489 -11.69 -9.22 -12.51
N CYS A 490 -11.86 -7.94 -12.15
CA CYS A 490 -11.30 -7.41 -10.90
C CYS A 490 -11.84 -8.12 -9.66
N VAL A 491 -13.14 -8.43 -9.60
CA VAL A 491 -13.71 -9.21 -8.49
C VAL A 491 -13.09 -10.61 -8.46
N LEU A 492 -12.96 -11.27 -9.61
CA LEU A 492 -12.40 -12.61 -9.72
C LEU A 492 -10.94 -12.65 -9.26
N THR A 493 -10.09 -11.73 -9.72
CA THR A 493 -8.68 -11.70 -9.32
C THR A 493 -8.52 -11.47 -7.82
N VAL A 494 -9.38 -10.63 -7.24
CA VAL A 494 -9.37 -10.31 -5.82
C VAL A 494 -9.86 -11.48 -4.95
N VAL A 495 -10.95 -12.13 -5.33
CA VAL A 495 -11.51 -13.27 -4.60
C VAL A 495 -10.61 -14.50 -4.73
N ALA A 496 -10.12 -14.79 -5.93
CA ALA A 496 -9.28 -15.96 -6.19
C ALA A 496 -7.80 -15.74 -5.81
N GLN A 497 -7.45 -14.60 -5.21
CA GLN A 497 -6.09 -14.23 -4.81
C GLN A 497 -5.05 -14.42 -5.93
N LEU A 498 -5.44 -14.08 -7.17
CA LEU A 498 -4.54 -14.19 -8.31
C LEU A 498 -3.47 -13.08 -8.25
N PRO A 499 -2.24 -13.33 -8.73
CA PRO A 499 -1.13 -12.37 -8.67
C PRO A 499 -1.26 -11.23 -9.70
N PHE A 500 -2.48 -10.80 -10.01
CA PHE A 500 -2.75 -9.70 -10.93
C PHE A 500 -3.14 -8.44 -10.16
N SER A 501 -2.43 -7.35 -10.41
CA SER A 501 -2.79 -6.06 -9.82
C SER A 501 -4.01 -5.47 -10.52
N THR A 502 -5.03 -5.11 -9.74
CA THR A 502 -6.22 -4.41 -10.25
C THR A 502 -5.93 -2.96 -10.62
N VAL A 503 -4.73 -2.45 -10.30
CA VAL A 503 -4.24 -1.13 -10.71
C VAL A 503 -4.02 -1.08 -12.22
N ASP A 504 -3.55 -2.18 -12.83
CA ASP A 504 -3.05 -2.19 -14.21
C ASP A 504 -4.15 -1.96 -15.26
N VAL A 505 -5.42 -2.15 -14.89
CA VAL A 505 -6.58 -2.00 -15.78
C VAL A 505 -7.22 -0.61 -15.72
N GLU A 506 -6.68 0.31 -14.90
CA GLU A 506 -7.18 1.67 -14.76
C GLU A 506 -6.07 2.72 -14.92
N PRO A 507 -6.36 3.90 -15.48
CA PRO A 507 -5.38 4.95 -15.75
C PRO A 507 -5.13 5.86 -14.54
N PHE A 508 -5.65 5.50 -13.37
CA PHE A 508 -5.71 6.42 -12.23
C PHE A 508 -4.34 6.62 -11.59
N ASP A 509 -3.56 5.55 -11.47
CA ASP A 509 -2.19 5.60 -10.96
C ASP A 509 -1.25 6.33 -11.93
N ALA A 510 -1.57 6.38 -13.24
CA ALA A 510 -0.82 7.17 -14.22
C ALA A 510 -0.78 8.69 -13.91
N TRP A 511 -1.67 9.20 -13.06
CA TRP A 511 -1.60 10.58 -12.56
C TRP A 511 -0.42 10.80 -11.61
N LEU A 512 0.05 9.74 -10.95
CA LEU A 512 1.32 9.66 -10.24
C LEU A 512 2.41 9.18 -11.21
N PHE A 513 2.59 9.89 -12.34
CA PHE A 513 3.43 9.48 -13.46
C PHE A 513 4.90 9.14 -13.11
N ARG A 514 5.38 9.54 -11.94
CA ARG A 514 6.72 9.23 -11.42
C ARG A 514 6.84 7.83 -10.81
N VAL A 515 5.73 7.22 -10.40
CA VAL A 515 5.67 5.91 -9.73
C VAL A 515 4.79 4.90 -10.47
N ALA A 516 3.94 5.39 -11.38
CA ALA A 516 3.01 4.57 -12.13
C ALA A 516 3.71 3.50 -12.98
N GLY A 517 3.21 2.26 -12.91
CA GLY A 517 3.65 1.19 -13.79
C GLY A 517 3.32 1.45 -15.26
N TRP A 518 4.10 0.88 -16.17
CA TRP A 518 3.85 0.96 -17.61
C TRP A 518 2.43 0.55 -18.06
N PRO A 519 1.78 -0.47 -17.47
CA PRO A 519 0.42 -0.86 -17.85
C PRO A 519 -0.62 0.27 -17.65
N THR A 520 -0.65 0.90 -16.47
CA THR A 520 -1.59 1.99 -16.19
C THR A 520 -1.34 3.22 -17.08
N ILE A 521 -0.07 3.55 -17.36
CA ILE A 521 0.31 4.63 -18.28
C ILE A 521 -0.19 4.32 -19.69
N ALA A 522 -0.01 3.10 -20.17
CA ALA A 522 -0.48 2.68 -21.50
C ALA A 522 -2.01 2.78 -21.61
N VAL A 523 -2.75 2.37 -20.58
CA VAL A 523 -4.22 2.53 -20.52
C VAL A 523 -4.62 4.01 -20.52
N ALA A 524 -3.93 4.86 -19.76
CA ALA A 524 -4.19 6.30 -19.71
C ALA A 524 -3.97 6.96 -21.08
N VAL A 525 -2.79 6.78 -21.67
CA VAL A 525 -2.42 7.38 -22.94
C VAL A 525 -3.31 6.88 -24.07
N SER A 526 -3.50 5.57 -24.20
CA SER A 526 -4.38 5.00 -25.23
C SER A 526 -5.83 5.46 -25.05
N GLY A 527 -6.34 5.50 -23.82
CA GLY A 527 -7.67 5.98 -23.49
C GLY A 527 -7.88 7.44 -23.88
N LEU A 528 -6.89 8.31 -23.63
CA LEU A 528 -6.91 9.71 -24.04
C LEU A 528 -6.84 9.87 -25.56
N ILE A 529 -5.97 9.13 -26.25
CA ILE A 529 -5.85 9.14 -27.72
C ILE A 529 -7.18 8.75 -28.36
N VAL A 530 -7.80 7.63 -27.94
CA VAL A 530 -9.09 7.21 -28.48
C VAL A 530 -10.18 8.25 -28.20
N SER A 531 -10.06 8.99 -27.10
CA SER A 531 -11.01 10.04 -26.72
C SER A 531 -10.97 11.29 -27.60
N LEU A 532 -9.91 11.47 -28.39
CA LEU A 532 -9.87 12.49 -29.45
C LEU A 532 -10.89 12.16 -30.54
N PHE A 533 -11.10 10.89 -30.85
CA PHE A 533 -11.99 10.44 -31.91
C PHE A 533 -13.41 10.16 -31.39
N VAL A 534 -13.53 9.46 -30.26
CA VAL A 534 -14.82 9.11 -29.66
C VAL A 534 -14.93 9.83 -28.31
N PRO A 535 -15.81 10.84 -28.18
CA PRO A 535 -15.91 11.62 -26.95
C PRO A 535 -16.12 10.73 -25.72
N MET A 536 -15.27 10.91 -24.71
CA MET A 536 -15.30 10.14 -23.45
C MET A 536 -15.12 8.62 -23.62
N ALA A 537 -14.39 8.17 -24.66
CA ALA A 537 -14.22 6.76 -25.00
C ALA A 537 -13.87 5.89 -23.79
N TYR A 538 -12.80 6.22 -23.06
CA TYR A 538 -12.36 5.45 -21.90
C TYR A 538 -13.42 5.41 -20.78
N CYS A 539 -13.93 6.56 -20.31
CA CYS A 539 -15.01 6.60 -19.32
C CYS A 539 -16.31 5.87 -19.74
N GLN A 540 -16.55 5.71 -21.05
CA GLN A 540 -17.73 5.02 -21.56
C GLN A 540 -17.53 3.52 -21.75
N TYR A 541 -16.34 3.09 -22.20
CA TYR A 541 -16.10 1.75 -22.73
C TYR A 541 -14.91 1.02 -22.11
N GLY A 542 -14.07 1.69 -21.30
CA GLY A 542 -12.87 1.08 -20.72
C GLY A 542 -12.74 1.19 -19.20
N CYS A 543 -13.60 1.96 -18.52
CA CYS A 543 -13.43 2.26 -17.09
C CYS A 543 -14.31 1.36 -16.19
N PRO A 544 -13.73 0.37 -15.46
CA PRO A 544 -14.50 -0.51 -14.58
C PRO A 544 -15.08 0.24 -13.36
N THR A 545 -14.34 1.19 -12.77
CA THR A 545 -14.90 2.08 -11.72
C THR A 545 -16.11 2.88 -12.22
N GLY A 546 -16.04 3.39 -13.45
CA GLY A 546 -17.16 4.08 -14.10
C GLY A 546 -18.36 3.17 -14.37
N ALA A 547 -18.14 1.86 -14.58
CA ALA A 547 -19.18 0.86 -14.72
C ALA A 547 -19.91 0.62 -13.39
N LEU A 548 -19.16 0.43 -12.31
CA LEU A 548 -19.70 0.26 -10.95
C LEU A 548 -20.59 1.44 -10.54
N LEU A 549 -20.10 2.67 -10.67
CA LEU A 549 -20.87 3.87 -10.31
C LEU A 549 -22.11 4.06 -11.18
N ARG A 550 -22.07 3.64 -12.45
CA ARG A 550 -23.23 3.69 -13.35
C ARG A 550 -24.26 2.62 -13.04
N TYR A 551 -23.83 1.44 -12.60
CA TYR A 551 -24.69 0.36 -12.15
C TYR A 551 -25.48 0.77 -10.90
N LEU A 552 -24.82 1.46 -9.96
CA LEU A 552 -25.45 2.01 -8.75
C LEU A 552 -26.26 3.29 -8.99
N ARG A 553 -26.30 3.83 -10.22
CA ARG A 553 -27.04 5.06 -10.50
C ARG A 553 -28.55 4.81 -10.59
N ARG A 554 -29.35 5.55 -9.82
CA ARG A 554 -30.81 5.53 -9.92
C ARG A 554 -31.30 6.25 -11.19
N HIS A 555 -32.11 5.58 -12.01
CA HIS A 555 -32.67 6.13 -13.24
C HIS A 555 -34.10 5.63 -13.51
N ALA A 556 -34.78 6.21 -14.51
CA ALA A 556 -36.21 5.96 -14.74
C ALA A 556 -36.55 4.51 -15.15
N ARG A 557 -35.56 3.74 -15.61
CA ARG A 557 -35.66 2.31 -15.98
C ARG A 557 -35.00 1.38 -14.96
N SER A 558 -34.73 1.84 -13.73
CA SER A 558 -34.12 1.01 -12.69
C SER A 558 -35.02 -0.15 -12.20
N ASP A 559 -36.21 -0.31 -12.74
CA ASP A 559 -37.08 -1.47 -12.54
C ASP A 559 -36.84 -2.64 -13.50
N GLU A 560 -36.00 -2.44 -14.53
CA GLU A 560 -35.62 -3.49 -15.48
C GLU A 560 -34.31 -4.17 -15.07
N PHE A 561 -34.28 -5.50 -15.23
CA PHE A 561 -33.04 -6.27 -15.14
C PHE A 561 -32.19 -6.00 -16.39
N THR A 562 -30.90 -5.81 -16.15
CA THR A 562 -29.90 -5.46 -17.14
C THR A 562 -28.80 -6.51 -17.15
N TRP A 563 -27.97 -6.50 -18.18
CA TRP A 563 -26.76 -7.32 -18.22
C TRP A 563 -25.80 -7.04 -17.06
N GLY A 564 -25.81 -5.82 -16.50
CA GLY A 564 -25.05 -5.51 -15.28
C GLY A 564 -25.53 -6.30 -14.07
N ASP A 565 -26.83 -6.58 -13.96
CA ASP A 565 -27.39 -7.42 -12.89
C ASP A 565 -26.94 -8.88 -13.04
N LEU A 566 -26.91 -9.39 -14.28
CA LEU A 566 -26.38 -10.73 -14.55
C LEU A 566 -24.90 -10.83 -14.16
N LEU A 567 -24.07 -9.88 -14.61
CA LEU A 567 -22.64 -9.87 -14.27
C LEU A 567 -22.41 -9.75 -12.76
N GLY A 568 -23.20 -8.92 -12.07
CA GLY A 568 -23.14 -8.80 -10.61
C GLY A 568 -23.54 -10.09 -9.89
N LEU A 569 -24.59 -10.77 -10.36
CA LEU A 569 -25.00 -12.07 -9.82
C LEU A 569 -23.94 -13.14 -10.10
N THR A 570 -23.33 -13.16 -11.29
CA THR A 570 -22.21 -14.04 -11.61
C THR A 570 -21.02 -13.77 -10.69
N ALA A 571 -20.65 -12.50 -10.46
CA ALA A 571 -19.60 -12.12 -9.53
C ALA A 571 -19.90 -12.60 -8.11
N LEU A 572 -21.15 -12.47 -7.64
CA LEU A 572 -21.57 -12.99 -6.34
C LEU A 572 -21.49 -14.52 -6.30
N CYS A 573 -21.99 -15.23 -7.30
CA CYS A 573 -21.93 -16.69 -7.36
C CYS A 573 -20.49 -17.21 -7.37
N LEU A 574 -19.58 -16.53 -8.09
CA LEU A 574 -18.15 -16.85 -8.07
C LEU A 574 -17.57 -16.57 -6.68
N ALA A 575 -17.83 -15.41 -6.10
CA ALA A 575 -17.37 -15.07 -4.75
C ALA A 575 -17.85 -16.08 -3.69
N VAL A 576 -19.12 -16.49 -3.76
CA VAL A 576 -19.68 -17.53 -2.89
C VAL A 576 -19.05 -18.89 -3.19
N GLY A 577 -18.84 -19.25 -4.46
CA GLY A 577 -18.23 -20.52 -4.84
C GLY A 577 -16.80 -20.66 -4.30
N PHE A 578 -15.98 -19.62 -4.46
CA PHE A 578 -14.65 -19.56 -3.85
C PHE A 578 -14.72 -19.57 -2.32
N TYR A 579 -15.68 -18.87 -1.71
CA TYR A 579 -15.84 -18.89 -0.26
C TYR A 579 -16.33 -20.25 0.28
N LEU A 580 -17.13 -21.01 -0.47
CA LEU A 580 -17.67 -22.31 0.00
C LEU A 580 -16.73 -23.49 -0.31
N TRP A 581 -15.93 -23.40 -1.37
CA TRP A 581 -15.09 -24.51 -1.85
C TRP A 581 -13.59 -24.22 -1.90
N GLY A 582 -13.18 -22.98 -1.67
CA GLY A 582 -11.78 -22.56 -1.51
C GLY A 582 -11.36 -22.64 -0.06
#